data_AF-A0A9E0CA48-F1
#
_entry.id   AF-A0A9E0CA48-F1
#
_cell.length_a   1.000
_cell.length_b   1.000
_cell.length_c   1.000
_cell.angle_alpha   90.00
_cell.angle_beta   90.00
_cell.angle_gamma   90.00
#
_symmetry.space_group_name_H-M   'P 1'
#
loop_
_entity.id
_entity.type
_entity.pdbx_description
1 polymer ?
#
loop_
_entity_poly.entity_id
_entity_poly.type
_entity_poly.pdbx_seq_one_letter_code
_entity_poly.pdbx_strand_id
1 'polypeptide(L)'
;MRKVITKILMYFLWTVLILFFLHVSIFLLWMYEIEDGPFYNPYNETPKNIRYLSEEMNKFAEVNGRIPESISQISDIWDIRHDGWGNEFQYVVDKENHTLTITSYGKDDVIGGIGEDADISVSYYYQKPDGTFWAASENWLQEAEVPKK
;
A
#
# COMPACT_ATOMS: atom_id res chain seq x y z
N MET A 1 14.01 1.03 -64.21
CA MET A 1 13.60 2.17 -63.36
C MET A 1 12.50 1.81 -62.36
N ARG A 2 11.33 1.30 -62.78
CA ARG A 2 10.19 0.95 -61.88
C ARG A 2 10.56 0.06 -60.68
N LYS A 3 11.33 -1.03 -60.88
CA LYS A 3 11.74 -1.96 -59.81
C LYS A 3 12.63 -1.33 -58.73
N VAL A 4 13.42 -0.31 -59.09
CA VAL A 4 14.31 0.39 -58.14
C VAL A 4 13.48 1.32 -57.25
N ILE A 5 12.53 2.04 -57.83
CA ILE A 5 11.61 2.92 -57.12
C ILE A 5 10.77 2.12 -56.10
N THR A 6 10.26 0.94 -56.48
CA THR A 6 9.47 0.10 -55.55
C THR A 6 10.29 -0.37 -54.34
N LYS A 7 11.57 -0.72 -54.53
CA LYS A 7 12.45 -1.12 -53.42
C LYS A 7 12.72 0.06 -52.48
N ILE A 8 13.02 1.23 -53.02
CA ILE A 8 13.26 2.45 -52.22
C ILE A 8 12.02 2.80 -51.40
N LEU A 9 10.84 2.76 -52.02
CA LEU A 9 9.57 3.06 -51.33
C LEU A 9 9.27 2.05 -50.21
N MET A 10 9.57 0.77 -50.44
CA MET A 10 9.44 -0.28 -49.44
C MET A 10 10.37 -0.05 -48.24
N TYR A 11 11.65 0.27 -48.47
CA TYR A 11 12.60 0.55 -47.38
C TYR A 11 12.22 1.80 -46.59
N PHE A 12 11.74 2.85 -47.28
CA PHE A 12 11.25 4.06 -46.63
C PHE A 12 10.05 3.75 -45.72
N LEU A 13 9.06 3.01 -46.23
CA LEU A 13 7.88 2.62 -45.45
C LEU A 13 8.26 1.80 -44.21
N TRP A 14 9.18 0.84 -44.36
CA TRP A 14 9.70 0.04 -43.26
C TRP A 14 10.42 0.88 -42.20
N THR A 15 11.21 1.87 -42.63
CA THR A 15 11.94 2.75 -41.71
C THR A 15 10.98 3.62 -40.90
N VAL A 16 9.96 4.19 -41.56
CA VAL A 16 8.91 4.97 -40.87
C VAL A 16 8.15 4.10 -39.88
N LEU A 17 7.81 2.86 -40.26
CA LEU A 17 7.12 1.93 -39.38
C LEU A 17 7.96 1.60 -38.12
N ILE A 18 9.25 1.29 -38.31
CA ILE A 18 10.17 0.99 -37.20
C ILE A 18 10.31 2.19 -36.26
N LEU A 19 10.50 3.40 -36.80
CA LEU A 19 10.60 4.60 -36.00
C LEU A 19 9.32 4.90 -35.22
N PHE A 20 8.14 4.66 -35.83
CA PHE A 20 6.86 4.79 -35.13
C PHE A 20 6.77 3.82 -33.96
N PHE A 21 7.07 2.53 -34.15
CA PHE A 21 7.04 1.55 -33.05
C PHE A 21 8.06 1.90 -31.96
N LEU A 22 9.26 2.32 -32.33
CA LEU A 22 10.28 2.72 -31.37
C LEU A 22 9.83 3.94 -30.55
N HIS A 23 9.18 4.92 -31.18
CA HIS A 23 8.64 6.09 -30.49
C HIS A 23 7.49 5.71 -29.55
N VAL A 24 6.56 4.86 -29.98
CA VAL A 24 5.47 4.35 -29.14
C VAL A 24 6.02 3.56 -27.94
N SER A 25 7.02 2.71 -28.14
CA SER A 25 7.67 1.97 -27.05
C SER A 25 8.36 2.88 -26.05
N ILE A 26 9.08 3.92 -26.51
CA ILE A 26 9.69 4.91 -25.61
C ILE A 26 8.62 5.69 -24.85
N PHE A 27 7.54 6.09 -25.52
CA PHE A 27 6.42 6.77 -24.88
C PHE A 27 5.73 5.90 -23.82
N LEU A 28 5.54 4.61 -24.10
CA LEU A 28 4.96 3.66 -23.14
C LEU A 28 5.90 3.41 -21.95
N LEU A 29 7.21 3.35 -22.16
CA LEU A 29 8.19 3.30 -21.06
C LEU A 29 8.13 4.56 -20.20
N TRP A 30 8.05 5.74 -20.83
CA TRP A 30 7.91 7.01 -20.11
C TRP A 30 6.58 7.10 -19.34
N MET A 31 5.51 6.54 -19.87
CA MET A 31 4.22 6.42 -19.19
C MET A 31 4.27 5.43 -18.01
N TYR A 32 4.99 4.32 -18.14
CA TYR A 32 5.15 3.34 -17.06
C TYR A 32 5.97 3.92 -15.90
N GLU A 33 6.97 4.75 -16.18
CA GLU A 33 7.76 5.44 -15.15
C GLU A 33 6.98 6.56 -14.43
N ILE A 34 5.77 6.91 -14.91
CA ILE A 34 4.85 7.88 -14.29
C ILE A 34 3.76 7.17 -13.46
N GLU A 35 3.82 5.84 -13.26
CA GLU A 35 2.85 5.16 -12.39
C GLU A 35 2.90 5.68 -10.93
N ASP A 36 4.04 6.22 -10.49
CA ASP A 36 4.18 7.00 -9.25
C ASP A 36 3.99 8.52 -9.47
N GLY A 37 3.04 8.88 -10.33
CA GLY A 37 2.87 10.24 -10.86
C GLY A 37 2.82 11.36 -9.80
N PRO A 38 2.76 12.65 -10.21
CA PRO A 38 2.85 13.82 -9.30
C PRO A 38 1.75 13.94 -8.22
N PHE A 39 0.92 12.90 -8.09
CA PHE A 39 -0.16 12.76 -7.11
C PHE A 39 0.15 11.72 -6.02
N TYR A 40 1.26 10.97 -6.12
CA TYR A 40 1.69 10.11 -5.02
C TYR A 40 2.01 10.98 -3.81
N ASN A 41 1.22 10.82 -2.76
CA ASN A 41 1.42 11.52 -1.51
C ASN A 41 1.54 10.47 -0.40
N PRO A 42 2.75 10.21 0.12
CA PRO A 42 3.00 9.17 1.11
C PRO A 42 2.16 9.37 2.39
N TYR A 43 1.90 10.63 2.74
CA TYR A 43 1.04 10.99 3.87
C TYR A 43 -0.41 10.51 3.67
N ASN A 44 -0.93 10.53 2.44
CA ASN A 44 -2.28 10.06 2.13
C ASN A 44 -2.35 8.54 1.90
N GLU A 45 -1.25 7.91 1.51
CA GLU A 45 -1.18 6.45 1.35
C GLU A 45 -1.09 5.75 2.71
N THR A 46 -0.39 6.34 3.69
CA THR A 46 -0.21 5.74 5.02
C THR A 46 -1.53 5.31 5.68
N PRO A 47 -2.58 6.16 5.80
CA PRO A 47 -3.87 5.72 6.35
C PRO A 47 -4.57 4.63 5.53
N LYS A 48 -4.37 4.59 4.21
CA LYS A 48 -4.94 3.53 3.36
C LYS A 48 -4.25 2.20 3.63
N ASN A 49 -2.91 2.20 3.72
CA ASN A 49 -2.13 1.02 4.04
C ASN A 49 -2.48 0.49 5.43
N ILE A 50 -2.64 1.36 6.45
CA ILE A 50 -3.12 0.96 7.78
C ILE A 50 -4.49 0.27 7.69
N ARG A 51 -5.42 0.81 6.89
CA ARG A 51 -6.74 0.20 6.69
C ARG A 51 -6.63 -1.18 6.01
N TYR A 52 -5.87 -1.29 4.92
CA TYR A 52 -5.67 -2.56 4.23
C TYR A 52 -5.00 -3.61 5.11
N LEU A 53 -4.00 -3.20 5.89
CA LEU A 53 -3.35 -4.05 6.87
C LEU A 53 -4.36 -4.55 7.90
N SER A 54 -5.22 -3.67 8.42
CA SER A 54 -6.26 -4.03 9.38
C SER A 54 -7.32 -4.97 8.79
N GLU A 55 -7.65 -4.85 7.51
CA GLU A 55 -8.52 -5.79 6.79
C GLU A 55 -7.88 -7.18 6.66
N GLU A 56 -6.60 -7.26 6.28
CA GLU A 56 -5.88 -8.54 6.21
C GLU A 56 -5.72 -9.19 7.58
N MET A 57 -5.53 -8.38 8.61
CA MET A 57 -5.56 -8.84 9.99
C MET A 57 -6.92 -9.41 10.40
N ASN A 58 -8.02 -8.85 9.89
CA ASN A 58 -9.36 -9.38 10.16
C ASN A 58 -9.49 -10.77 9.56
N LYS A 59 -9.10 -10.91 8.29
CA LYS A 59 -9.09 -12.20 7.57
C LYS A 59 -8.22 -13.22 8.29
N PHE A 60 -7.05 -12.80 8.77
CA PHE A 60 -6.20 -13.65 9.58
C PHE A 60 -6.93 -14.14 10.84
N ALA A 61 -7.60 -13.24 11.56
CA ALA A 61 -8.36 -13.58 12.75
C ALA A 61 -9.54 -14.51 12.47
N GLU A 62 -10.25 -14.34 11.35
CA GLU A 62 -11.34 -15.23 10.93
C GLU A 62 -10.86 -16.67 10.72
N VAL A 63 -9.69 -16.83 10.11
CA VAL A 63 -9.13 -18.15 9.82
C VAL A 63 -8.51 -18.80 11.06
N ASN A 64 -7.85 -18.01 11.91
CA ASN A 64 -7.01 -18.53 13.00
C ASN A 64 -7.66 -18.44 14.38
N GLY A 65 -8.77 -17.73 14.54
CA GLY A 65 -9.43 -17.49 15.83
C GLY A 65 -8.60 -16.65 16.80
N ARG A 66 -7.63 -15.87 16.29
CA ARG A 66 -6.77 -14.96 17.06
C ARG A 66 -6.21 -13.87 16.16
N ILE A 67 -5.88 -12.72 16.73
CA ILE A 67 -5.09 -11.71 16.02
C ILE A 67 -3.65 -12.21 15.77
N PRO A 68 -2.95 -11.64 14.78
CA PRO A 68 -1.53 -11.92 14.60
C PRO A 68 -0.72 -11.40 15.80
N GLU A 69 0.36 -12.09 16.15
CA GLU A 69 1.29 -11.64 17.19
C GLU A 69 2.34 -10.67 16.65
N SER A 70 2.54 -10.66 15.35
CA SER A 70 3.45 -9.77 14.63
C SER A 70 2.92 -9.48 13.23
N ILE A 71 3.28 -8.32 12.69
CA ILE A 71 2.94 -7.91 11.32
C ILE A 71 3.49 -8.89 10.26
N SER A 72 4.57 -9.61 10.58
CA SER A 72 5.16 -10.63 9.70
C SER A 72 4.27 -11.87 9.49
N GLN A 73 3.25 -12.09 10.32
CA GLN A 73 2.24 -13.15 10.10
C GLN A 73 1.21 -12.77 9.03
N ILE A 74 1.16 -11.50 8.64
CA ILE A 74 0.31 -11.01 7.56
C ILE A 74 1.08 -11.08 6.25
N SER A 75 0.36 -11.49 5.19
CA SER A 75 0.92 -11.58 3.85
C SER A 75 1.28 -10.19 3.33
N ASP A 76 2.51 -10.04 2.82
CA ASP A 76 3.01 -8.78 2.29
C ASP A 76 2.59 -8.54 0.84
N ILE A 77 1.30 -8.75 0.56
CA ILE A 77 0.77 -8.50 -0.77
C ILE A 77 0.59 -6.99 -0.88
N TRP A 78 1.14 -6.38 -1.94
CA TRP A 78 1.02 -4.95 -2.21
C TRP A 78 1.69 -4.03 -1.19
N ASP A 79 2.72 -4.51 -0.50
CA ASP A 79 3.55 -3.68 0.41
C ASP A 79 2.77 -3.05 1.58
N ILE A 80 1.64 -3.67 1.96
CA ILE A 80 0.72 -3.14 2.99
C ILE A 80 1.33 -3.10 4.39
N ARG A 81 2.51 -3.72 4.60
CA ARG A 81 3.22 -3.68 5.87
C ARG A 81 4.08 -2.43 6.04
N HIS A 82 4.21 -1.63 4.98
CA HIS A 82 4.94 -0.38 4.99
C HIS A 82 4.00 0.82 4.88
N ASP A 83 4.44 1.93 5.47
CA ASP A 83 3.78 3.22 5.33
C ASP A 83 4.04 3.82 3.93
N GLY A 84 3.49 5.01 3.68
CA GLY A 84 3.68 5.67 2.39
C GLY A 84 5.13 6.10 2.13
N TRP A 85 6.01 6.12 3.13
CA TRP A 85 7.43 6.41 2.93
C TRP A 85 8.28 5.14 2.77
N GLY A 86 7.66 3.97 2.86
CA GLY A 86 8.33 2.67 2.74
C GLY A 86 8.93 2.17 4.05
N ASN A 87 8.60 2.78 5.20
CA ASN A 87 9.03 2.30 6.52
C ASN A 87 8.05 1.24 7.02
N GLU A 88 8.54 0.17 7.67
CA GLU A 88 7.67 -0.88 8.21
C GLU A 88 6.83 -0.32 9.37
N PHE A 89 5.53 -0.63 9.39
CA PHE A 89 4.66 -0.20 10.48
C PHE A 89 5.09 -0.79 11.81
N GLN A 90 5.05 0.05 12.84
CA GLN A 90 5.17 -0.40 14.21
C GLN A 90 3.86 -1.04 14.66
N TYR A 91 3.97 -2.27 15.15
CA TYR A 91 2.84 -3.10 15.53
C TYR A 91 2.93 -3.49 17.00
N VAL A 92 1.97 -3.03 17.81
CA VAL A 92 1.94 -3.27 19.26
C VAL A 92 0.60 -3.87 19.68
N VAL A 93 0.66 -5.02 20.35
CA VAL A 93 -0.50 -5.66 20.97
C VAL A 93 -0.44 -5.48 22.48
N ASP A 94 -1.41 -4.76 23.03
CA ASP A 94 -1.62 -4.64 24.47
C ASP A 94 -2.69 -5.64 24.91
N LYS A 95 -2.24 -6.71 25.55
CA LYS A 95 -3.11 -7.80 26.02
C LYS A 95 -3.93 -7.42 27.25
N GLU A 96 -3.49 -6.44 28.03
CA GLU A 96 -4.20 -6.01 29.24
C GLU A 96 -5.39 -5.12 28.89
N ASN A 97 -5.21 -4.24 27.89
CA ASN A 97 -6.27 -3.35 27.41
C ASN A 97 -7.04 -3.91 26.21
N HIS A 98 -6.67 -5.11 25.72
CA HIS A 98 -7.22 -5.74 24.52
C HIS A 98 -7.15 -4.84 23.28
N THR A 99 -6.08 -4.04 23.18
CA THR A 99 -5.86 -3.11 22.07
C THR A 99 -4.71 -3.53 21.19
N LEU A 100 -4.78 -3.05 19.97
CA LEU A 100 -3.80 -3.26 18.93
C LEU A 100 -3.54 -1.93 18.26
N THR A 101 -2.29 -1.53 18.17
CA THR A 101 -1.90 -0.23 17.64
C THR A 101 -0.94 -0.43 16.46
N ILE A 102 -1.25 0.23 15.36
CA ILE A 102 -0.43 0.33 14.16
C ILE A 102 0.04 1.77 14.06
N THR A 103 1.35 1.99 13.98
CA THR A 103 1.94 3.34 13.93
C THR A 103 2.96 3.46 12.81
N SER A 104 2.88 4.53 12.02
CA SER A 104 3.98 5.05 11.21
C SER A 104 4.61 6.20 11.97
N TYR A 105 5.95 6.26 12.00
CA TYR A 105 6.72 7.36 12.55
C TYR A 105 6.98 8.47 11.53
N GLY A 106 6.18 8.52 10.46
CA GLY A 106 6.35 9.50 9.40
C GLY A 106 7.60 9.25 8.56
N LYS A 107 7.98 10.28 7.82
CA LYS A 107 9.08 10.24 6.85
C LYS A 107 10.46 10.01 7.47
N ASP A 108 10.69 10.51 8.67
CA ASP A 108 12.01 10.44 9.32
C ASP A 108 12.22 9.14 10.12
N ASP A 109 11.19 8.31 10.25
CA ASP A 109 11.18 7.06 11.03
C ASP A 109 11.55 7.29 12.51
N VAL A 110 11.21 8.46 13.05
CA VAL A 110 11.48 8.84 14.44
C VAL A 110 10.18 9.25 15.12
N ILE A 111 9.98 8.76 16.35
CA ILE A 111 8.81 9.11 17.17
C ILE A 111 8.68 10.63 17.30
N GLY A 112 7.53 11.16 16.88
CA GLY A 112 7.11 12.54 17.08
C GLY A 112 6.95 13.30 15.78
N GLY A 113 7.71 14.39 15.63
CA GLY A 113 7.73 15.22 14.43
C GLY A 113 6.46 16.06 14.16
N ILE A 114 6.48 16.73 13.00
CA ILE A 114 5.38 17.57 12.49
C ILE A 114 5.31 17.44 10.96
N GLY A 115 4.13 17.68 10.38
CA GLY A 115 3.97 17.63 8.92
C GLY A 115 4.13 16.21 8.38
N GLU A 116 5.06 16.00 7.44
CA GLU A 116 5.37 14.67 6.90
C GLU A 116 6.12 13.78 7.89
N ASP A 117 6.75 14.37 8.91
CA ASP A 117 7.48 13.65 9.96
C ASP A 117 6.55 13.33 11.15
N ALA A 118 5.25 13.65 11.06
CA ALA A 118 4.32 13.41 12.16
C ALA A 118 3.91 11.93 12.26
N ASP A 119 3.89 11.39 13.48
CA ASP A 119 3.37 10.06 13.76
C ASP A 119 1.91 9.90 13.30
N ILE A 120 1.61 8.80 12.60
CA ILE A 120 0.26 8.39 12.23
C ILE A 120 -0.04 7.06 12.92
N SER A 121 -0.85 7.12 13.99
CA SER A 121 -1.24 5.94 14.77
C SER A 121 -2.74 5.66 14.68
N VAL A 122 -3.11 4.40 14.53
CA VAL A 122 -4.49 3.93 14.70
C VAL A 122 -4.51 2.76 15.65
N SER A 123 -5.46 2.79 16.60
CA SER A 123 -5.63 1.75 17.60
C SER A 123 -7.03 1.14 17.48
N TYR A 124 -7.08 -0.20 17.57
CA TYR A 124 -8.31 -0.97 17.56
C TYR A 124 -8.38 -1.85 18.80
N TYR A 125 -9.57 -2.00 19.36
CA TYR A 125 -9.83 -3.11 20.25
C TYR A 125 -9.97 -4.40 19.43
N TYR A 126 -9.29 -5.48 19.82
CA TYR A 126 -9.47 -6.77 19.13
C TYR A 126 -10.45 -7.69 19.85
N GLN A 127 -10.73 -7.42 21.13
CA GLN A 127 -11.61 -8.21 21.98
C GLN A 127 -12.54 -7.29 22.77
N LYS A 128 -13.79 -7.74 22.96
CA LYS A 128 -14.80 -7.08 23.77
C LYS A 128 -14.59 -7.38 25.27
N PRO A 129 -15.18 -6.58 26.17
CA PRO A 129 -15.14 -6.84 27.61
C PRO A 129 -15.74 -8.19 28.04
N ASP A 130 -16.63 -8.77 27.23
CA ASP A 130 -17.24 -10.08 27.48
C ASP A 130 -16.35 -11.27 27.06
N GLY A 131 -15.14 -10.99 26.53
CA GLY A 131 -14.18 -11.98 26.07
C GLY A 131 -14.42 -12.47 24.64
N THR A 132 -15.48 -12.03 23.96
CA THR A 132 -15.67 -12.31 22.53
C THR A 132 -14.77 -11.42 21.66
N PHE A 133 -14.36 -11.90 20.50
CA PHE A 133 -13.51 -11.12 19.61
C PHE A 133 -14.33 -10.14 18.78
N TRP A 134 -13.82 -8.90 18.69
CA TRP A 134 -14.24 -7.98 17.63
C TRP A 134 -13.52 -8.30 16.33
N ALA A 135 -12.22 -8.63 16.40
CA ALA A 135 -11.50 -9.18 15.28
C ALA A 135 -12.19 -10.48 14.83
N ALA A 136 -12.29 -10.70 13.52
CA ALA A 136 -13.12 -11.74 12.90
C ALA A 136 -14.64 -11.47 12.83
N SER A 137 -15.08 -10.22 13.05
CA SER A 137 -16.47 -9.81 12.80
C SER A 137 -16.57 -8.90 11.58
N GLU A 138 -17.71 -8.95 10.90
CA GLU A 138 -17.99 -8.14 9.68
C GLU A 138 -17.81 -6.63 9.91
N ASN A 139 -18.05 -6.15 11.13
CA ASN A 139 -18.03 -4.74 11.48
C ASN A 139 -16.80 -4.31 12.30
N TRP A 140 -15.77 -5.16 12.45
CA TRP A 140 -14.65 -4.91 13.36
C TRP A 140 -14.09 -3.48 13.24
N LEU A 141 -13.72 -3.08 12.02
CA LEU A 141 -13.06 -1.80 11.75
C LEU A 141 -13.91 -0.57 12.11
N GLN A 142 -15.23 -0.71 12.14
CA GLN A 142 -16.16 0.38 12.44
C GLN A 142 -16.46 0.47 13.93
N GLU A 143 -16.55 -0.68 14.61
CA GLU A 143 -17.00 -0.74 16.00
C GLU A 143 -15.84 -0.67 17.01
N ALA A 144 -14.63 -1.03 16.60
CA ALA A 144 -13.53 -1.22 17.52
C ALA A 144 -12.47 -0.12 17.50
N GLU A 145 -12.66 0.95 16.72
CA GLU A 145 -11.73 2.09 16.74
C GLU A 145 -11.67 2.68 18.15
N VAL A 146 -10.47 2.78 18.70
CA VAL A 146 -10.25 3.39 20.02
C VAL A 146 -10.46 4.90 19.88
N PRO A 147 -11.34 5.53 20.69
CA PRO A 147 -11.54 6.98 20.63
C PRO A 147 -10.24 7.74 20.84
N LYS A 148 -9.96 8.71 19.96
CA LYS A 148 -8.83 9.65 20.14
C LYS A 148 -9.08 10.46 21.42
N LYS A 149 -8.10 10.45 22.33
CA LYS A 149 -8.14 11.25 23.57
C LYS A 149 -7.97 12.73 23.30
#